data_AF-A0A932NQ09-F1
#
_entry.id   AF-A0A932NQ09-F1
#
_cell.length_a   1.000
_cell.length_b   1.000
_cell.length_c   1.000
_cell.angle_alpha   90.00
_cell.angle_beta   90.00
_cell.angle_gamma   90.00
#
_symmetry.space_group_name_H-M   'P 1'
#
loop_
_entity.id
_entity.type
_entity.pdbx_description
1 polymer ?
#
loop_
_entity_poly.entity_id
_entity_poly.type
_entity_poly.pdbx_seq_one_letter_code
_entity_poly.pdbx_strand_id
1 'polypeptide(L)'
;MKVLFQTAANQVRQKTQAIVKNALERIGIQVELKVVPSNVYFASDPGNPDTYSHFYADMQMAANSLGFDPQGPMRLFVSWEIAQKANNWAGRNYVRWANGEYDRLWREALTELDPVRRAPLFIRMNDLLIENVVIIPVVWR
;
A
#
# COMPACT_ATOMS: atom_id res chain seq x y z
N MET A 1 -10.52 -19.32 9.63
CA MET A 1 -9.77 -18.53 8.62
C MET A 1 -8.36 -18.30 9.14
N LYS A 2 -7.33 -18.42 8.30
CA LYS A 2 -5.93 -18.19 8.63
C LYS A 2 -5.36 -17.16 7.66
N VAL A 3 -4.62 -16.18 8.16
CA VAL A 3 -4.09 -15.02 7.42
C VAL A 3 -2.58 -14.99 7.61
N LEU A 4 -1.82 -14.93 6.52
CA LEU A 4 -0.40 -14.63 6.50
C LEU A 4 -0.21 -13.11 6.53
N PHE A 5 0.38 -12.58 7.60
CA PHE A 5 0.69 -11.17 7.72
C PHE A 5 2.21 -10.97 7.60
N GLN A 6 2.68 -10.22 6.60
CA GLN A 6 4.10 -9.97 6.38
C GLN A 6 4.53 -8.51 6.62
N THR A 7 5.80 -8.33 7.02
CA THR A 7 6.45 -7.03 7.15
C THR A 7 7.98 -7.17 7.10
N ALA A 8 8.67 -6.05 6.88
CA ALA A 8 10.11 -5.95 7.06
C ALA A 8 10.55 -6.11 8.52
N ALA A 9 11.74 -6.68 8.72
CA ALA A 9 12.44 -6.81 10.00
C ALA A 9 12.75 -5.43 10.60
N ASN A 10 11.93 -5.01 11.56
CA ASN A 10 12.07 -3.78 12.33
C ASN A 10 11.30 -3.93 13.65
N GLN A 11 11.89 -3.52 14.77
CA GLN A 11 11.31 -3.76 16.10
C GLN A 11 9.93 -3.11 16.28
N VAL A 12 9.73 -1.90 15.76
CA VAL A 12 8.43 -1.21 15.84
C VAL A 12 7.40 -1.96 15.00
N ARG A 13 7.75 -2.34 13.78
CA ARG A 13 6.86 -3.10 12.89
C ARG A 13 6.44 -4.43 13.52
N GLN A 14 7.37 -5.20 14.06
CA GLN A 14 7.06 -6.49 14.68
C GLN A 14 6.15 -6.35 15.90
N LYS A 15 6.35 -5.31 16.73
CA LYS A 15 5.46 -5.00 17.86
C LYS A 15 4.04 -4.67 17.38
N THR A 16 3.90 -3.82 16.34
CA THR A 16 2.60 -3.53 15.72
C THR A 16 1.95 -4.82 15.17
N GLN A 17 2.73 -5.66 14.49
CA GLN A 17 2.27 -6.92 13.92
C GLN A 17 1.69 -7.87 14.99
N ALA A 18 2.35 -7.97 16.15
CA ALA A 18 1.90 -8.76 17.28
C ALA A 18 0.59 -8.22 17.90
N ILE A 19 0.43 -6.90 17.99
CA ILE A 19 -0.82 -6.27 18.45
C ILE A 19 -1.98 -6.62 17.51
N VAL A 20 -1.76 -6.48 16.20
CA VAL A 20 -2.76 -6.81 15.17
C VAL A 20 -3.12 -8.29 15.22
N LYS A 21 -2.13 -9.19 15.36
CA LYS A 21 -2.37 -10.63 15.56
C LYS A 21 -3.30 -10.89 16.75
N ASN A 22 -2.97 -10.33 17.92
CA ASN A 22 -3.77 -10.53 19.13
C ASN A 22 -5.21 -10.02 18.97
N ALA A 23 -5.39 -8.90 18.27
CA ALA A 23 -6.73 -8.35 17.99
C ALA A 23 -7.54 -9.25 17.04
N LEU A 24 -6.92 -9.75 15.97
CA LEU A 24 -7.55 -10.64 15.00
C LEU A 24 -7.90 -12.00 15.62
N GLU A 25 -7.03 -12.56 16.47
CA GLU A 25 -7.29 -13.85 17.12
C GLU A 25 -8.45 -13.78 18.12
N ARG A 26 -8.66 -12.64 18.79
CA ARG A 26 -9.83 -12.43 19.67
C ARG A 26 -11.16 -12.50 18.93
N ILE A 27 -11.17 -12.24 17.64
CA ILE A 27 -12.35 -12.36 16.77
C ILE A 27 -12.33 -13.64 15.92
N GLY A 28 -11.46 -14.61 16.25
CA GLY A 28 -11.43 -15.92 15.62
C GLY A 28 -10.62 -16.02 14.31
N ILE A 29 -9.79 -15.02 14.00
CA ILE A 29 -8.94 -15.00 12.82
C ILE A 29 -7.52 -15.41 13.22
N GLN A 30 -7.05 -16.57 12.77
CA GLN A 30 -5.70 -17.02 13.04
C GLN A 30 -4.70 -16.23 12.20
N VAL A 31 -3.58 -15.81 12.78
CA VAL A 31 -2.56 -15.02 12.08
C VAL A 31 -1.19 -15.68 12.16
N GLU A 32 -0.59 -15.92 11.00
CA GLU A 32 0.81 -16.31 10.85
C GLU A 32 1.65 -15.07 10.55
N LEU A 33 2.69 -14.82 11.37
CA LEU A 33 3.57 -13.68 11.18
C LEU A 33 4.77 -14.08 10.33
N LYS A 34 4.99 -13.36 9.22
CA LYS A 34 6.19 -13.45 8.39
C LYS A 34 7.01 -12.18 8.54
N VAL A 35 8.30 -12.36 8.86
CA VAL A 35 9.26 -11.26 8.98
C VAL A 35 10.33 -11.46 7.91
N VAL A 36 10.43 -10.51 6.99
CA VAL A 36 11.39 -10.54 5.89
C VAL A 36 12.55 -9.59 6.21
N PRO A 37 13.82 -9.94 5.95
CA PRO A 37 14.94 -9.00 6.06
C PRO A 37 14.65 -7.69 5.29
N SER A 38 14.92 -6.54 5.92
CA SER A 38 14.51 -5.24 5.33
C SER A 38 15.09 -4.98 3.95
N ASN A 39 16.34 -5.39 3.70
CA ASN A 39 17.00 -5.27 2.41
C ASN A 39 16.36 -6.14 1.32
N VAL A 40 15.71 -7.25 1.67
CA VAL A 40 14.95 -8.10 0.75
C VAL A 40 13.55 -7.55 0.56
N TYR A 41 12.87 -7.22 1.66
CA TYR A 41 11.48 -6.77 1.62
C TYR A 41 11.28 -5.52 0.77
N PHE A 42 12.20 -4.56 0.85
CA PHE A 42 12.15 -3.32 0.06
C PHE A 42 12.97 -3.37 -1.24
N ALA A 43 13.49 -4.54 -1.62
CA ALA A 43 14.17 -4.70 -2.90
C ALA A 43 13.18 -4.64 -4.07
N SER A 44 13.73 -4.57 -5.28
CA SER A 44 12.97 -4.63 -6.54
C SER A 44 13.42 -5.82 -7.41
N ASP A 45 13.94 -6.87 -6.78
CA ASP A 45 14.34 -8.11 -7.46
C ASP A 45 13.09 -8.92 -7.87
N PRO A 46 12.80 -9.07 -9.18
CA PRO A 46 11.64 -9.84 -9.66
C PRO A 46 11.76 -11.36 -9.41
N GLY A 47 12.98 -11.85 -9.14
CA GLY A 47 13.23 -13.25 -8.83
C GLY A 47 12.93 -13.60 -7.38
N ASN A 48 12.79 -12.60 -6.50
CA ASN A 48 12.60 -12.81 -5.07
C ASN A 48 11.13 -12.58 -4.67
N PRO A 49 10.38 -13.64 -4.31
CA PRO A 49 8.96 -13.52 -3.96
C PRO A 49 8.69 -12.78 -2.64
N ASP A 50 9.73 -12.49 -1.84
CA ASP A 50 9.61 -11.83 -0.54
C ASP A 50 9.64 -10.30 -0.63
N THR A 51 9.79 -9.72 -1.83
CA THR A 51 9.65 -8.27 -1.99
C THR A 51 8.20 -7.81 -1.75
N TYR A 52 8.04 -6.62 -1.22
CA TYR A 52 6.73 -6.03 -0.93
C TYR A 52 5.88 -5.79 -2.20
N SER A 53 6.50 -5.72 -3.38
CA SER A 53 5.82 -5.60 -4.67
C SER A 53 5.18 -6.92 -5.12
N HIS A 54 5.76 -8.07 -4.75
CA HIS A 54 5.10 -9.36 -4.95
C HIS A 54 3.84 -9.46 -4.09
N PHE A 55 3.95 -9.12 -2.79
CA PHE A 55 2.83 -9.16 -1.84
C PHE A 55 2.06 -10.49 -1.93
N TYR A 56 2.76 -11.62 -1.80
CA TYR A 56 2.17 -12.96 -1.74
C TYR A 56 1.80 -13.35 -0.31
N ALA A 57 1.11 -12.45 0.37
CA ALA A 57 0.57 -12.63 1.70
C ALA A 57 -0.84 -12.05 1.73
N ASP A 58 -1.62 -12.42 2.73
CA ASP A 58 -2.99 -11.92 2.89
C ASP A 58 -3.01 -10.49 3.45
N MET A 59 -2.02 -10.16 4.29
CA MET A 59 -1.81 -8.83 4.85
C MET A 59 -0.34 -8.42 4.75
N GLN A 60 -0.11 -7.12 4.57
CA GLN A 60 1.23 -6.55 4.49
C GLN A 60 1.29 -5.19 5.19
N MET A 61 2.39 -4.91 5.88
CA MET A 61 2.63 -3.60 6.49
C MET A 61 3.91 -2.96 5.94
N ALA A 62 3.73 -1.81 5.30
CA ALA A 62 4.82 -0.93 4.87
C ALA A 62 4.56 0.48 5.40
N ALA A 63 5.49 1.40 5.17
CA ALA A 63 5.24 2.82 5.38
C ALA A 63 5.76 3.54 4.15
N ASN A 64 4.95 4.44 3.60
CA ASN A 64 5.31 5.24 2.42
C ASN A 64 5.55 6.69 2.88
N SER A 65 6.50 7.37 2.23
CA SER A 65 6.65 8.81 2.42
C SER A 65 5.54 9.55 1.67
N LEU A 66 4.90 10.50 2.34
CA LEU A 66 3.81 11.30 1.76
C LEU A 66 4.32 12.50 0.95
N GLY A 67 5.57 12.95 1.16
CA GLY A 67 6.10 14.16 0.51
C GLY A 67 5.25 15.41 0.81
N PHE A 68 5.56 16.51 0.13
CA PHE A 68 4.78 17.76 0.24
C PHE A 68 3.65 17.83 -0.80
N ASP A 69 3.87 17.28 -2.00
CA ASP A 69 2.85 17.21 -3.05
C ASP A 69 2.14 15.85 -2.97
N PRO A 70 0.81 15.83 -2.74
CA PRO A 70 0.02 14.60 -2.65
C PRO A 70 0.05 13.75 -3.93
N GLN A 71 0.42 14.32 -5.08
CA GLN A 71 0.50 13.58 -6.34
C GLN A 71 1.46 12.38 -6.27
N GLY A 72 2.57 12.52 -5.55
CA GLY A 72 3.57 11.48 -5.35
C GLY A 72 2.99 10.21 -4.70
N PRO A 73 2.52 10.28 -3.44
CA PRO A 73 1.90 9.13 -2.78
C PRO A 73 0.60 8.67 -3.47
N MET A 74 -0.18 9.57 -4.07
CA MET A 74 -1.41 9.17 -4.77
C MET A 74 -1.12 8.36 -6.05
N ARG A 75 0.09 8.46 -6.63
CA ARG A 75 0.51 7.61 -7.75
C ARG A 75 0.61 6.12 -7.37
N LEU A 76 0.70 5.78 -6.08
CA LEU A 76 0.78 4.38 -5.64
C LEU A 76 -0.48 3.56 -5.95
N PHE A 77 -1.58 4.19 -6.37
CA PHE A 77 -2.88 3.54 -6.52
C PHE A 77 -3.48 3.64 -7.92
N VAL A 78 -2.75 4.24 -8.88
CA VAL A 78 -3.20 4.29 -10.28
C VAL A 78 -3.08 2.92 -10.95
N SER A 79 -4.00 2.59 -11.84
CA SER A 79 -4.10 1.24 -12.41
C SER A 79 -2.93 0.85 -13.31
N TRP A 80 -2.30 1.81 -13.99
CA TRP A 80 -1.15 1.56 -14.86
C TRP A 80 0.14 1.27 -14.08
N GLU A 81 0.15 1.48 -12.77
CA GLU A 81 1.27 1.17 -11.88
C GLU A 81 1.12 -0.19 -11.20
N ILE A 82 0.12 -1.02 -11.55
CA ILE A 82 -0.10 -2.32 -10.91
C ILE A 82 1.16 -3.19 -10.99
N ALA A 83 1.63 -3.67 -9.83
CA ALA A 83 2.77 -4.58 -9.75
C ALA A 83 2.35 -6.01 -10.13
N GLN A 84 2.86 -6.51 -11.26
CA GLN A 84 2.44 -7.79 -11.84
C GLN A 84 3.56 -8.48 -12.62
N LYS A 85 3.37 -9.76 -12.91
CA LYS A 85 4.35 -10.56 -13.67
C LYS A 85 4.71 -9.93 -15.01
N ALA A 86 3.74 -9.37 -15.74
CA ALA A 86 3.95 -8.77 -17.04
C ALA A 86 4.90 -7.56 -17.03
N ASN A 87 5.08 -6.90 -15.88
CA ASN A 87 6.03 -5.80 -15.69
C ASN A 87 7.13 -6.13 -14.68
N ASN A 88 7.40 -7.42 -14.44
CA ASN A 88 8.40 -7.89 -13.48
C ASN A 88 8.21 -7.27 -12.08
N TRP A 89 6.96 -7.05 -11.67
CA TRP A 89 6.59 -6.40 -10.40
C TRP A 89 7.20 -5.02 -10.16
N ALA A 90 7.63 -4.33 -11.23
CA ALA A 90 8.23 -2.99 -11.13
C ALA A 90 7.22 -1.87 -10.86
N GLY A 91 5.91 -2.15 -10.99
CA GLY A 91 4.85 -1.20 -10.71
C GLY A 91 4.77 -0.79 -9.23
N ARG A 92 4.37 0.45 -8.95
CA ARG A 92 4.26 0.98 -7.58
C ARG A 92 2.98 0.58 -6.86
N ASN A 93 1.94 0.18 -7.59
CA ASN A 93 0.66 -0.25 -7.05
C ASN A 93 0.70 -1.75 -6.73
N TYR A 94 1.31 -2.05 -5.58
CA TYR A 94 1.43 -3.41 -5.04
C TYR A 94 0.14 -3.91 -4.38
N VAL A 95 -0.81 -3.03 -4.07
CA VAL A 95 -2.15 -3.41 -3.58
C VAL A 95 -3.08 -3.87 -4.71
N ARG A 96 -2.69 -3.63 -5.97
CA ARG A 96 -3.37 -4.08 -7.19
C ARG A 96 -4.81 -3.58 -7.33
N TRP A 97 -5.12 -2.47 -6.66
CA TRP A 97 -6.43 -1.83 -6.78
C TRP A 97 -6.49 -1.02 -8.07
N ALA A 98 -7.64 -1.03 -8.73
CA ALA A 98 -7.88 -0.28 -9.96
C ALA A 98 -9.24 0.40 -9.88
N ASN A 99 -9.29 1.68 -10.22
CA ASN A 99 -10.52 2.45 -10.23
C ASN A 99 -10.43 3.54 -11.30
N GLY A 100 -11.39 3.55 -12.23
CA GLY A 100 -11.39 4.49 -13.35
C GLY A 100 -11.62 5.95 -12.94
N GLU A 101 -12.38 6.20 -11.85
CA GLU A 101 -12.55 7.54 -11.30
C GLU A 101 -11.24 8.05 -10.71
N TYR A 102 -10.56 7.23 -9.93
CA TYR A 102 -9.25 7.55 -9.33
C TYR A 102 -8.21 7.87 -10.42
N ASP A 103 -8.11 7.03 -11.45
CA ASP A 103 -7.20 7.24 -12.58
C ASP A 103 -7.49 8.56 -13.32
N ARG A 104 -8.77 8.89 -13.52
CA ARG A 104 -9.20 10.14 -14.15
C ARG A 104 -8.82 11.35 -13.30
N LEU A 105 -9.12 11.32 -12.00
CA LEU A 105 -8.81 12.38 -11.05
C LEU A 105 -7.30 12.62 -10.93
N TRP A 106 -6.50 11.56 -10.94
CA TRP A 106 -5.05 11.69 -10.88
C TRP A 106 -4.48 12.40 -12.12
N ARG A 107 -5.00 12.07 -13.32
CA ARG A 107 -4.62 12.75 -14.58
C ARG A 107 -5.09 14.20 -14.63
N GLU A 108 -6.28 14.48 -14.13
CA GLU A 108 -6.79 15.86 -14.02
C GLU A 108 -5.91 16.69 -13.08
N ALA A 109 -5.56 16.12 -11.92
CA ALA A 109 -4.66 16.75 -10.95
C ALA A 109 -3.22 16.90 -11.45
N LEU A 110 -2.79 16.15 -12.48
CA LEU A 110 -1.48 16.35 -13.12
C LEU A 110 -1.43 17.64 -13.95
N THR A 111 -2.55 18.06 -14.53
CA THR A 111 -2.62 19.22 -15.43
C THR A 111 -3.20 20.47 -14.78
N GLU A 112 -3.84 20.35 -13.61
CA GLU A 112 -4.36 21.48 -12.84
C GLU A 112 -3.23 22.16 -12.04
N LEU A 113 -3.02 23.45 -12.32
CA LEU A 113 -1.96 24.28 -11.72
C LEU A 113 -2.48 25.17 -10.58
N ASP A 114 -3.79 25.41 -10.53
CA ASP A 114 -4.41 26.16 -9.43
C ASP A 114 -4.53 25.25 -8.20
N PRO A 115 -3.83 25.55 -7.10
CA PRO A 115 -3.84 24.70 -5.90
C PRO A 115 -5.24 24.60 -5.28
N VAL A 116 -6.09 25.63 -5.40
CA VAL A 116 -7.46 25.62 -4.84
C VAL A 116 -8.35 24.66 -5.62
N ARG A 117 -8.19 24.60 -6.94
CA ARG A 117 -8.92 23.67 -7.81
C ARG A 117 -8.35 22.25 -7.77
N ARG A 118 -7.05 22.12 -7.51
CA ARG A 118 -6.36 20.83 -7.42
C ARG A 118 -6.65 20.08 -6.12
N ALA A 119 -6.78 20.80 -5.00
CA ALA A 119 -7.06 20.23 -3.68
C ALA A 119 -8.28 19.28 -3.63
N PRO A 120 -9.48 19.64 -4.13
CA PRO A 120 -10.64 18.75 -4.09
C PRO A 120 -10.45 17.45 -4.88
N LEU A 121 -9.61 17.44 -5.93
CA LEU A 121 -9.28 16.21 -6.66
C LEU A 121 -8.54 15.21 -5.76
N PHE A 122 -7.59 15.69 -4.96
CA PHE A 122 -6.86 14.86 -4.00
C PHE A 122 -7.70 14.41 -2.82
N ILE A 123 -8.62 15.25 -2.34
CA ILE A 123 -9.59 14.85 -1.31
C ILE A 123 -10.45 13.70 -1.84
N ARG A 124 -11.01 13.84 -3.04
CA ARG A 124 -11.83 12.77 -3.63
C ARG A 124 -11.03 11.48 -3.88
N MET A 125 -9.79 11.60 -4.35
CA MET A 125 -8.90 10.43 -4.48
C MET A 125 -8.68 9.73 -3.13
N ASN A 126 -8.41 10.49 -2.06
CA ASN A 126 -8.30 9.92 -0.71
C ASN A 126 -9.59 9.21 -0.28
N ASP A 127 -10.75 9.84 -0.48
CA ASP A 127 -12.05 9.28 -0.09
C ASP A 127 -12.28 7.93 -0.78
N LEU A 128 -11.97 7.83 -2.08
CA LEU A 128 -12.06 6.56 -2.80
C LEU A 128 -11.20 5.46 -2.16
N LEU A 129 -9.99 5.77 -1.70
CA LEU A 129 -9.12 4.78 -1.04
C LEU A 129 -9.71 4.29 0.29
N ILE A 130 -10.32 5.20 1.06
CA ILE A 130 -10.89 4.90 2.37
C ILE A 130 -12.23 4.16 2.24
N GLU A 131 -13.14 4.65 1.38
CA GLU A 131 -14.44 4.05 1.11
C GLU A 131 -14.32 2.61 0.59
N ASN A 132 -13.27 2.32 -0.18
CA ASN A 132 -13.01 1.00 -0.75
C ASN A 132 -12.06 0.15 0.12
N VAL A 133 -11.60 0.65 1.27
CA VAL A 133 -10.67 -0.03 2.19
C VAL A 133 -9.43 -0.57 1.46
N VAL A 134 -8.89 0.22 0.53
CA VAL A 134 -7.73 -0.15 -0.30
C VAL A 134 -6.47 -0.33 0.56
N ILE A 135 -6.38 0.49 1.60
CA ILE A 135 -5.35 0.42 2.64
C ILE A 135 -6.00 0.70 3.99
N ILE A 136 -5.35 0.26 5.07
CA ILE A 136 -5.73 0.59 6.44
C ILE A 136 -4.64 1.51 7.01
N PRO A 137 -4.86 2.84 7.04
CA PRO A 137 -3.91 3.76 7.64
C PRO A 137 -3.81 3.54 9.16
N VAL A 138 -2.58 3.51 9.70
CA VAL A 138 -2.35 3.24 11.14
C VAL A 138 -1.65 4.42 11.84
N VAL A 139 -0.62 5.00 11.22
CA VAL A 139 0.18 6.09 11.81
C VAL A 139 0.65 7.09 10.76
N TRP A 140 0.74 8.36 11.16
CA TRP A 140 1.52 9.44 10.51
C TRP A 140 2.67 9.81 11.46
N ARG A 141 3.86 10.10 10.92
CA ARG A 141 5.00 10.65 11.69
C ARG A 141 5.49 11.96 11.11
#